data_AF-A0A522N7J9-F1
#
_entry.id   AF-A0A522N7J9-F1
#
_cell.length_a   1.000
_cell.length_b   1.000
_cell.length_c   1.000
_cell.angle_alpha   90.00
_cell.angle_beta   90.00
_cell.angle_gamma   90.00
#
_symmetry.space_group_name_H-M   'P 1'
#
loop_
_entity.id
_entity.type
_entity.pdbx_description
1 polymer ?
#
loop_
_entity_poly.entity_id
_entity_poly.type
_entity_poly.pdbx_seq_one_letter_code
_entity_poly.pdbx_strand_id
1 'polypeptide(L)'
;MLDDEEVEAVDAPVPRKRRTPWVIGIAVALLAAGTGGYLLLAPHPAATSVAAGRPKAGTPKVVGVEHYLPLEPAFVVNVRDKDSLRYLQVGITLMSHDADSLNAAKQADPVIRDALLSLFSSQNYADVSGSAGHQKLQAQALAVVRRIVQARQGRPGIDALYFTSFVVQ
;
A
#
# COMPACT_ATOMS: atom_id res chain seq x y z
N MET A 1 25.67 -10.49 58.48
CA MET A 1 26.48 -9.28 58.60
C MET A 1 25.84 -8.30 57.62
N LEU A 2 24.66 -7.69 57.88
CA LEU A 2 24.19 -6.96 59.07
C LEU A 2 25.28 -5.96 59.49
N ASP A 3 25.28 -4.73 58.97
CA ASP A 3 24.39 -3.59 59.28
C ASP A 3 24.68 -3.04 60.68
N ASP A 4 25.54 -2.02 60.69
CA ASP A 4 25.78 -0.97 61.69
C ASP A 4 25.94 0.30 60.81
N GLU A 5 25.40 1.48 61.09
CA GLU A 5 25.39 2.18 62.35
C GLU A 5 24.35 3.31 62.31
N GLU A 6 23.59 3.36 63.39
CA GLU A 6 22.69 4.38 63.90
C GLU A 6 23.40 5.74 64.08
N VAL A 7 22.72 6.88 63.92
CA VAL A 7 22.49 7.81 65.05
C VAL A 7 21.56 8.96 64.67
N GLU A 8 20.74 9.24 65.67
CA GLU A 8 19.55 10.05 65.75
C GLU A 8 19.88 11.51 66.12
N ALA A 9 18.89 12.38 65.91
CA ALA A 9 18.35 13.26 66.94
C ALA A 9 18.55 14.82 66.84
N VAL A 10 17.39 15.47 67.08
CA VAL A 10 17.10 16.73 67.83
C VAL A 10 17.14 18.11 67.14
N ASP A 11 15.92 18.56 66.75
CA ASP A 11 15.13 19.74 67.19
C ASP A 11 15.63 21.23 67.19
N ALA A 12 14.77 22.09 66.62
CA ALA A 12 14.44 23.52 66.91
C ALA A 12 15.42 24.71 66.58
N PRO A 13 14.99 26.00 66.58
CA PRO A 13 13.84 26.69 65.92
C PRO A 13 14.16 28.09 65.24
N VAL A 14 13.31 28.54 64.27
CA VAL A 14 12.76 29.94 63.98
C VAL A 14 13.75 31.15 63.80
N PRO A 15 13.66 32.03 62.74
CA PRO A 15 12.53 32.98 62.62
C PRO A 15 12.01 33.37 61.22
N ARG A 16 10.72 33.73 61.22
CA ARG A 16 9.98 34.37 60.14
C ARG A 16 10.58 35.74 59.80
N LYS A 17 10.73 36.05 58.52
CA LYS A 17 10.77 37.45 58.05
C LYS A 17 9.76 37.65 56.91
N ARG A 18 8.77 38.48 57.24
CA ARG A 18 7.57 38.88 56.49
C ARG A 18 7.92 39.27 55.04
N ARG A 19 7.42 38.51 54.05
CA ARG A 19 7.59 38.83 52.63
C ARG A 19 6.40 39.68 52.15
N THR A 20 6.69 40.93 51.83
CA THR A 20 5.81 41.90 51.19
C THR A 20 5.37 41.36 49.81
N PRO A 21 4.09 41.44 49.42
CA PRO A 21 3.54 40.74 48.26
C PRO A 21 3.86 41.41 46.90
N TRP A 22 5.10 41.90 46.70
CA TRP A 22 5.50 42.54 45.44
C TRP A 22 6.40 41.68 44.56
N VAL A 23 6.94 40.57 45.08
CA VAL A 23 7.85 39.69 44.33
C VAL A 23 7.10 38.74 43.37
N ILE A 24 5.81 38.51 43.59
CA ILE A 24 5.01 37.59 42.76
C ILE A 24 4.62 38.23 41.40
N GLY A 25 4.52 39.56 41.33
CA GLY A 25 4.16 40.26 40.08
C GLY A 25 5.27 40.28 39.03
N ILE A 26 6.54 40.27 39.44
CA ILE A 26 7.69 40.35 38.53
C ILE A 26 8.11 38.96 37.99
N ALA A 27 7.82 37.88 38.72
CA ALA A 27 8.12 36.52 38.29
C ALA A 27 7.20 36.01 37.16
N VAL A 28 5.98 36.55 37.02
CA VAL A 28 5.03 36.16 35.97
C VAL A 28 5.27 36.93 34.66
N ALA A 29 5.80 38.15 34.73
CA ALA A 29 6.08 38.98 33.55
C ALA A 29 7.36 38.55 32.79
N LEU A 30 8.35 37.95 33.47
CA LEU A 30 9.59 37.51 32.84
C LEU A 30 9.49 36.16 32.11
N LEU A 31 8.42 35.38 32.33
CA LEU A 31 8.16 34.13 31.60
C LEU A 31 7.39 34.33 30.28
N ALA A 32 6.79 35.50 30.06
CA ALA A 32 6.03 35.80 28.84
C ALA A 32 6.83 36.53 27.74
N ALA A 33 8.02 37.05 28.05
CA ALA A 33 8.85 37.80 27.10
C ALA A 33 10.00 36.98 26.47
N GLY A 34 10.24 35.74 26.92
CA GLY A 34 11.34 34.89 26.44
C GLY A 34 11.05 34.07 25.17
N THR A 35 9.78 33.90 24.79
CA THR A 35 9.38 32.98 23.70
C THR A 35 8.99 33.68 22.40
N GLY A 36 8.77 35.00 22.40
CA GLY A 36 8.21 35.71 21.23
C GLY A 36 9.23 36.33 20.26
N GLY A 37 10.48 36.55 20.66
CA GLY A 37 11.42 37.40 19.92
C GLY A 37 12.55 36.69 19.16
N TYR A 38 12.84 35.41 19.44
CA TYR A 38 14.03 34.74 18.89
C TYR A 38 13.74 33.81 17.70
N LEU A 39 12.48 33.67 17.26
CA LEU A 39 12.13 32.78 16.14
C LEU A 39 12.10 33.47 14.77
N LEU A 40 12.49 34.74 14.66
CA LEU A 40 12.44 35.49 13.40
C LEU A 40 13.81 35.67 12.71
N LEU A 41 14.88 35.03 13.17
CA LEU A 41 16.17 35.08 12.47
C LEU A 41 17.03 33.82 12.68
N ALA A 42 16.49 32.65 12.29
CA ALA A 42 17.28 31.43 12.16
C ALA A 42 17.12 30.83 10.74
N PRO A 43 18.20 30.48 10.04
CA PRO A 43 18.13 29.84 8.73
C PRO A 43 17.52 28.44 8.88
N HIS A 44 16.58 28.09 8.01
CA HIS A 44 15.81 26.84 8.07
C HIS A 44 16.67 25.63 7.65
N PRO A 45 17.00 24.66 8.52
CA PRO A 45 17.06 23.27 8.10
C PRO A 45 15.61 22.78 7.96
N ALA A 46 15.26 22.33 6.76
CA ALA A 46 13.96 21.76 6.45
C ALA A 46 13.72 20.49 7.28
N ALA A 47 13.17 20.67 8.48
CA ALA A 47 12.55 19.60 9.25
C ALA A 47 11.11 19.47 8.76
N THR A 48 10.95 18.66 7.72
CA THR A 48 9.65 18.16 7.23
C THR A 48 8.88 17.59 8.41
N SER A 49 7.85 18.32 8.84
CA SER A 49 6.80 17.84 9.72
C SER A 49 6.07 16.70 9.00
N VAL A 50 6.50 15.47 9.24
CA VAL A 50 5.72 14.27 8.90
C VAL A 50 4.52 14.25 9.83
N ALA A 51 3.43 14.88 9.37
CA ALA A 51 2.11 14.58 9.86
C ALA A 51 1.89 13.08 9.63
N ALA A 52 2.05 12.29 10.69
CA ALA A 52 1.68 10.89 10.72
C ALA A 52 0.16 10.79 10.60
N GLY A 53 -0.33 10.94 9.37
CA GLY A 53 -1.64 10.46 8.97
C GLY A 53 -1.64 8.96 9.24
N ARG A 54 -2.34 8.54 10.28
CA ARG A 54 -2.71 7.13 10.42
C ARG A 54 -3.35 6.73 9.09
N PRO A 55 -2.88 5.66 8.41
CA PRO A 55 -3.67 5.09 7.35
C PRO A 55 -5.02 4.75 7.98
N LYS A 56 -6.10 5.34 7.45
CA LYS A 56 -7.44 4.81 7.69
C LYS A 56 -7.35 3.36 7.25
N ALA A 57 -7.24 2.44 8.20
CA ALA A 57 -7.49 1.04 7.97
C ALA A 57 -8.86 1.00 7.30
N GLY A 58 -8.86 0.66 6.01
CA GLY A 58 -10.09 0.54 5.25
C GLY A 58 -11.01 -0.36 6.04
N THR A 59 -12.19 0.15 6.39
CA THR A 59 -13.32 -0.68 6.80
C THR A 59 -13.34 -1.90 5.90
N PRO A 60 -13.48 -3.13 6.44
CA PRO A 60 -13.57 -4.33 5.62
C PRO A 60 -14.62 -4.06 4.56
N LYS A 61 -14.19 -3.90 3.31
CA LYS A 61 -15.12 -3.80 2.19
C LYS A 61 -15.89 -5.10 2.28
N VAL A 62 -17.20 -5.01 2.53
CA VAL A 62 -18.09 -6.18 2.48
C VAL A 62 -17.75 -6.86 1.17
N VAL A 63 -17.07 -8.00 1.27
CA VAL A 63 -16.63 -8.77 0.12
C VAL A 63 -17.95 -9.25 -0.46
N GLY A 64 -18.38 -8.63 -1.56
CA GLY A 64 -19.59 -9.03 -2.26
C GLY A 64 -19.48 -10.49 -2.67
N VAL A 65 -20.51 -11.04 -3.29
CA VAL A 65 -20.40 -12.37 -3.89
C VAL A 65 -19.30 -12.34 -4.95
N GLU A 66 -18.32 -13.24 -4.82
CA GLU A 66 -17.28 -13.39 -5.83
C GLU A 66 -17.85 -14.15 -7.03
N HIS A 67 -17.78 -13.54 -8.20
CA HIS A 67 -18.17 -14.17 -9.46
C HIS A 67 -16.93 -14.49 -10.28
N TYR A 68 -16.97 -15.62 -10.98
CA TYR A 68 -15.85 -16.15 -11.75
C TYR A 68 -16.28 -16.41 -13.20
N LEU A 69 -15.43 -16.03 -14.15
CA LEU A 69 -15.62 -16.28 -15.58
C LEU A 69 -14.37 -16.95 -16.14
N PRO A 70 -14.40 -18.25 -16.46
CA PRO A 70 -13.29 -18.91 -17.14
C PRO A 70 -13.23 -18.45 -18.61
N LEU A 71 -12.01 -18.19 -19.09
CA LEU A 71 -11.75 -17.87 -20.50
C LEU A 71 -11.31 -19.13 -21.22
N GLU A 72 -12.28 -19.93 -21.63
CA GLU A 72 -12.06 -21.18 -22.36
C GLU A 72 -12.12 -20.97 -23.88
N PRO A 73 -11.29 -21.66 -24.67
CA PRO A 73 -10.26 -22.63 -24.27
C PRO A 73 -8.98 -21.95 -23.73
N ALA A 74 -8.04 -22.73 -23.19
CA ALA A 74 -6.73 -22.22 -22.79
C ALA A 74 -6.00 -21.57 -23.98
N PHE A 75 -5.18 -20.57 -23.69
CA PHE A 75 -4.33 -19.89 -24.67
C PHE A 75 -3.09 -20.72 -24.91
N VAL A 76 -2.71 -20.88 -26.18
CA VAL A 76 -1.45 -21.51 -26.56
C VAL A 76 -0.75 -20.58 -27.53
N VAL A 77 0.44 -20.11 -27.17
CA VAL A 77 1.25 -19.20 -28.01
C VAL A 77 2.69 -19.67 -28.09
N ASN A 78 3.36 -19.20 -29.12
CA ASN A 78 4.81 -19.33 -29.22
C ASN A 78 5.47 -18.18 -28.47
N VAL A 79 6.43 -18.49 -27.61
CA VAL A 79 7.30 -17.50 -26.96
C VAL A 79 8.71 -17.62 -27.55
N ARG A 80 9.39 -16.47 -27.65
CA ARG A 80 10.74 -16.44 -28.19
C ARG A 80 11.74 -16.93 -27.13
N ASP A 81 12.59 -17.87 -27.52
CA ASP A 81 13.81 -18.21 -26.80
C ASP A 81 15.00 -18.01 -27.75
N LYS A 82 16.21 -17.86 -27.21
CA LYS A 82 17.41 -17.49 -27.99
C LYS A 82 17.68 -18.45 -29.14
N ASP A 83 17.50 -19.75 -28.88
CA ASP A 83 17.95 -20.82 -29.77
C ASP A 83 16.82 -21.78 -30.17
N SER A 84 15.57 -21.53 -29.74
CA SER A 84 14.44 -22.44 -29.96
C SER A 84 13.10 -21.71 -29.90
N LEU A 85 12.09 -22.26 -30.59
CA LEU A 85 10.70 -21.87 -30.36
C LEU A 85 10.15 -22.68 -29.20
N ARG A 86 9.55 -21.96 -28.25
CA ARG A 86 8.93 -22.54 -27.06
C ARG A 86 7.45 -22.24 -27.04
N TYR A 87 6.69 -23.07 -26.35
CA TYR A 87 5.25 -22.93 -26.21
C TYR A 87 4.90 -22.44 -24.80
N LEU A 88 3.95 -21.52 -24.74
CA LEU A 88 3.33 -21.06 -23.50
C LEU A 88 1.85 -21.40 -23.56
N GLN A 89 1.40 -22.26 -22.65
CA GLN A 89 -0.01 -22.59 -22.45
C GLN A 89 -0.51 -21.93 -21.16
N VAL A 90 -1.58 -21.13 -21.26
CA VAL A 90 -2.16 -20.40 -20.13
C VAL A 90 -3.67 -20.61 -20.08
N GLY A 91 -4.15 -21.15 -18.97
CA GLY A 91 -5.58 -21.14 -18.60
C GLY A 91 -5.88 -19.90 -17.75
N ILE A 92 -6.98 -19.21 -18.03
CA ILE A 92 -7.30 -17.92 -17.37
C ILE A 92 -8.72 -17.95 -16.82
N THR A 93 -8.89 -17.46 -15.60
CA THR A 93 -10.20 -17.17 -15.00
C THR A 93 -10.23 -15.75 -14.48
N LEU A 94 -11.24 -14.98 -14.89
CA LEU A 94 -11.50 -13.64 -14.39
C LEU A 94 -12.37 -13.71 -13.14
N MET A 95 -12.14 -12.78 -12.21
CA MET A 95 -12.93 -12.65 -10.99
C MET A 95 -13.36 -11.20 -10.79
N SER A 96 -14.62 -11.04 -10.39
CA SER A 96 -15.19 -9.75 -10.02
C SER A 96 -16.31 -9.92 -9.01
N HIS A 97 -16.50 -8.92 -8.17
CA HIS A 97 -17.68 -8.78 -7.31
C HIS A 97 -18.87 -8.15 -8.06
N ASP A 98 -18.65 -7.65 -9.28
CA ASP A 98 -19.68 -7.06 -10.13
C ASP A 98 -20.02 -8.01 -11.29
N ALA A 99 -21.21 -8.61 -11.22
CA ALA A 99 -21.71 -9.51 -12.24
C ALA A 99 -21.87 -8.83 -13.61
N ASP A 100 -22.19 -7.52 -13.64
CA ASP A 100 -22.33 -6.78 -14.89
C ASP A 100 -20.98 -6.65 -15.60
N SER A 101 -19.90 -6.42 -14.84
CA SER A 101 -18.55 -6.33 -15.38
C SER A 101 -18.08 -7.65 -16.01
N LEU A 102 -18.42 -8.80 -15.41
CA LEU A 102 -18.15 -10.10 -16.02
C LEU A 102 -19.02 -10.36 -17.25
N ASN A 103 -20.27 -9.92 -17.26
CA ASN A 103 -21.11 -10.00 -18.45
C ASN A 103 -20.54 -9.16 -19.60
N ALA A 104 -20.06 -7.95 -19.31
CA ALA A 104 -19.38 -7.12 -20.30
C ALA A 104 -18.07 -7.77 -20.79
N ALA A 105 -17.28 -8.37 -19.90
CA ALA A 105 -16.09 -9.13 -20.28
C ALA A 105 -16.46 -10.32 -21.19
N LYS A 106 -17.52 -11.06 -20.85
CA LYS A 106 -18.03 -12.18 -21.65
C LYS A 106 -18.49 -11.75 -23.05
N GLN A 107 -19.19 -10.64 -23.16
CA GLN A 107 -19.57 -10.07 -24.47
C GLN A 107 -18.36 -9.58 -25.28
N ALA A 108 -17.30 -9.18 -24.58
CA ALA A 108 -16.04 -8.74 -25.16
C ALA A 108 -15.01 -9.85 -25.30
N ASP A 109 -15.38 -11.12 -25.08
CA ASP A 109 -14.45 -12.25 -25.02
C ASP A 109 -13.52 -12.30 -26.25
N PRO A 110 -13.99 -12.18 -27.51
CA PRO A 110 -13.08 -12.19 -28.67
C PRO A 110 -12.01 -11.09 -28.62
N VAL A 111 -12.34 -9.90 -28.13
CA VAL A 111 -11.42 -8.76 -28.04
C VAL A 111 -10.43 -8.95 -26.89
N ILE A 112 -10.90 -9.48 -25.76
CA ILE A 112 -10.04 -9.83 -24.64
C ILE A 112 -9.05 -10.90 -25.04
N ARG A 113 -9.53 -11.96 -25.70
CA ARG A 113 -8.70 -13.07 -26.15
C ARG A 113 -7.63 -12.61 -27.14
N ASP A 114 -7.98 -11.80 -28.13
CA ASP A 114 -7.01 -11.23 -29.09
C ASP A 114 -5.92 -10.40 -28.38
N ALA A 115 -6.33 -9.49 -27.48
CA ALA A 115 -5.39 -8.65 -26.75
C ALA A 115 -4.46 -9.45 -25.82
N LEU A 116 -4.99 -10.49 -25.16
CA LEU A 116 -4.20 -11.41 -24.34
C LEU A 116 -3.25 -12.25 -25.19
N LEU A 117 -3.70 -12.74 -26.36
CA LEU A 117 -2.87 -13.50 -27.29
C LEU A 117 -1.68 -12.65 -27.77
N SER A 118 -1.94 -11.40 -28.13
CA SER A 118 -0.90 -10.42 -28.51
C SER A 118 0.09 -10.16 -27.36
N LEU A 119 -0.42 -9.97 -26.13
CA LEU A 119 0.41 -9.82 -24.94
C LEU A 119 1.32 -11.04 -24.74
N PHE A 120 0.78 -12.26 -24.80
CA PHE A 120 1.53 -13.48 -24.56
C PHE A 120 2.54 -13.77 -25.68
N SER A 121 2.17 -13.55 -26.94
CA SER A 121 3.07 -13.74 -28.09
C SER A 121 4.25 -12.76 -28.10
N SER A 122 4.14 -11.63 -27.40
CA SER A 122 5.23 -10.66 -27.25
C SER A 122 6.25 -11.02 -26.16
N GLN A 123 5.98 -12.03 -25.33
CA GLN A 123 6.85 -12.41 -24.22
C GLN A 123 8.05 -13.24 -24.69
N ASN A 124 9.14 -13.16 -23.93
CA ASN A 124 10.30 -14.05 -24.07
C ASN A 124 10.29 -15.10 -22.96
N TYR A 125 10.89 -16.26 -23.22
CA TYR A 125 10.98 -17.36 -22.24
C TYR A 125 11.56 -16.91 -20.90
N ALA A 126 12.66 -16.16 -20.90
CA ALA A 126 13.33 -15.69 -19.69
C ALA A 126 12.45 -14.76 -18.83
N ASP A 127 11.48 -14.06 -19.44
CA ASP A 127 10.57 -13.15 -18.75
C ASP A 127 9.38 -13.88 -18.10
N VAL A 128 9.12 -15.14 -18.49
CA VAL A 128 7.93 -15.90 -18.06
C VAL A 128 8.27 -17.18 -17.29
N SER A 129 9.52 -17.67 -17.36
CA SER A 129 9.94 -18.95 -16.77
C SER A 129 10.18 -18.94 -15.26
N GLY A 130 9.80 -17.86 -14.56
CA GLY A 130 9.96 -17.73 -13.10
C GLY A 130 8.72 -17.14 -12.41
N SER A 131 8.67 -17.25 -11.09
CA SER A 131 7.55 -16.76 -10.27
C SER A 131 7.31 -15.25 -10.40
N ALA A 132 8.39 -14.47 -10.46
CA ALA A 132 8.32 -13.03 -10.71
C ALA A 132 7.74 -12.73 -12.10
N GLY A 133 8.12 -13.51 -13.11
CA GLY A 133 7.59 -13.43 -14.47
C GLY A 133 6.10 -13.74 -14.53
N HIS A 134 5.68 -14.82 -13.88
CA HIS A 134 4.27 -15.19 -13.74
C HIS A 134 3.43 -14.07 -13.13
N GLN A 135 3.85 -13.51 -12.00
CA GLN A 135 3.12 -12.40 -11.34
C GLN A 135 3.09 -11.14 -12.20
N LYS A 136 4.21 -10.80 -12.84
CA LYS A 136 4.29 -9.65 -13.76
C LYS A 136 3.33 -9.83 -14.94
N LEU A 137 3.34 -11.01 -15.57
CA LEU A 137 2.48 -11.31 -16.70
C LEU A 137 1.00 -11.32 -16.31
N GLN A 138 0.67 -11.85 -15.12
CA GLN A 138 -0.67 -11.82 -14.56
C GLN A 138 -1.17 -10.38 -14.36
N ALA A 139 -0.32 -9.50 -13.81
CA ALA A 139 -0.66 -8.09 -13.61
C ALA A 139 -0.85 -7.37 -14.96
N GLN A 140 -0.01 -7.65 -15.97
CA GLN A 140 -0.16 -7.11 -17.31
C GLN A 140 -1.46 -7.60 -17.98
N ALA A 141 -1.76 -8.90 -17.89
CA ALA A 141 -2.98 -9.47 -18.41
C ALA A 141 -4.22 -8.85 -17.76
N LEU A 142 -4.22 -8.70 -16.43
CA LEU A 142 -5.31 -8.04 -15.70
C LEU A 142 -5.51 -6.60 -16.16
N ALA A 143 -4.42 -5.85 -16.35
CA ALA A 143 -4.49 -4.47 -16.84
C ALA A 143 -5.09 -4.38 -18.26
N VAL A 144 -4.72 -5.30 -19.15
CA VAL A 144 -5.29 -5.40 -20.51
C VAL A 144 -6.79 -5.66 -20.45
N VAL A 145 -7.23 -6.64 -19.66
CA VAL A 145 -8.66 -6.96 -19.51
C VAL A 145 -9.43 -5.77 -18.94
N ARG A 146 -8.91 -5.15 -17.87
CA ARG A 146 -9.53 -3.96 -17.25
C ARG A 146 -9.69 -2.82 -18.24
N ARG A 147 -8.70 -2.57 -19.09
CA ARG A 147 -8.78 -1.53 -20.12
C ARG A 147 -9.92 -1.78 -21.10
N ILE A 148 -10.09 -3.04 -21.53
CA ILE A 148 -11.15 -3.42 -22.48
C ILE A 148 -12.53 -3.31 -21.84
N VAL A 149 -12.69 -3.80 -20.60
CA VAL A 149 -13.95 -3.69 -19.86
C VAL A 149 -14.28 -2.23 -19.56
N GLN A 150 -13.28 -1.43 -19.17
CA GLN A 150 -13.43 0.01 -18.95
C GLN A 150 -13.87 0.77 -20.19
N ALA A 151 -13.32 0.43 -21.36
CA ALA A 151 -13.74 1.07 -22.61
C ALA A 151 -15.22 0.81 -22.95
N ARG A 152 -15.83 -0.26 -22.40
CA ARG A 152 -17.22 -0.64 -22.66
C ARG A 152 -18.19 -0.18 -21.58
N GLN A 153 -17.82 -0.28 -20.31
CA GLN A 153 -18.66 0.08 -19.17
C GLN A 153 -18.32 1.42 -18.50
N GLY A 154 -17.23 2.06 -18.89
CA GLY A 154 -16.71 3.26 -18.21
C GLY A 154 -15.99 2.96 -16.88
N ARG A 155 -15.92 1.69 -16.46
CA ARG A 155 -15.23 1.24 -15.24
C ARG A 155 -14.48 -0.07 -15.48
N PRO A 156 -13.33 -0.31 -14.82
CA PRO A 156 -12.50 -1.49 -15.09
C PRO A 156 -13.16 -2.80 -14.70
N GLY A 157 -13.99 -2.81 -13.65
CA GLY A 157 -14.95 -3.87 -13.36
C GLY A 157 -14.39 -5.24 -12.95
N ILE A 158 -13.14 -5.56 -13.27
CA ILE A 158 -12.49 -6.83 -12.98
C ILE A 158 -11.55 -6.67 -11.79
N ASP A 159 -11.78 -7.43 -10.74
CA ASP A 159 -11.03 -7.34 -9.48
C ASP A 159 -9.74 -8.15 -9.53
N ALA A 160 -9.79 -9.35 -10.10
CA ALA A 160 -8.63 -10.23 -10.24
C ALA A 160 -8.67 -11.06 -11.52
N LEU A 161 -7.49 -11.54 -11.91
CA LEU A 161 -7.29 -12.49 -12.99
C LEU A 161 -6.40 -13.59 -12.44
N TYR A 162 -6.81 -14.85 -12.61
CA TYR A 162 -6.08 -16.01 -12.14
C TYR A 162 -5.58 -16.84 -13.32
N PHE A 163 -4.32 -17.29 -13.25
CA PHE A 163 -3.82 -18.33 -14.13
C PHE A 163 -4.17 -19.68 -13.50
N THR A 164 -5.06 -20.43 -14.15
CA THR A 164 -5.52 -21.76 -13.71
C THR A 164 -4.66 -22.89 -14.29
N SER A 165 -3.91 -22.59 -15.35
CA SER A 165 -2.87 -23.45 -15.92
C SER A 165 -1.78 -22.54 -16.45
N PHE A 166 -0.51 -22.88 -16.22
CA PHE A 166 0.63 -22.12 -16.72
C PHE A 166 1.77 -23.08 -17.01
N VAL A 167 1.95 -23.42 -18.29
CA VAL A 167 2.95 -24.39 -18.73
C VAL A 167 3.84 -23.72 -19.77
N VAL A 168 5.15 -23.80 -19.57
CA VAL A 168 6.17 -23.29 -20.50
C VAL A 168 7.03 -24.47 -20.94
N GLN A 169 7.15 -24.69 -22.25
CA GLN A 169 7.89 -25.81 -22.86
C GLN A 169 8.90 -25.30 -23.87
#